data_AF-A0AAW5ZFG6-F1
#
_entry.id   AF-A0AAW5ZFG6-F1
#
_cell.length_a   1.000
_cell.length_b   1.000
_cell.length_c   1.000
_cell.angle_alpha   90.00
_cell.angle_beta   90.00
_cell.angle_gamma   90.00
#
_symmetry.space_group_name_H-M   'P 1'
#
loop_
_entity.id
_entity.type
_entity.pdbx_description
1 polymer ?
#
loop_
_entity_poly.entity_id
_entity_poly.type
_entity_poly.pdbx_seq_one_letter_code
_entity_poly.pdbx_strand_id
1 'polypeptide(L)'
;LWNATAGAFSAKHGTNGTDSKITNLLAGTVSSDSTDAINGSQLYGLADSFTSYLGGGADISDAGVLTGPTYTIGGTDYNNVGDALAAINTSFSTSLGDALLWDATAKGGDGAFSAGRGKDNTASIITNVADGAISSTSSDAIN
;
A
#
# COMPACT_ATOMS: atom_id res chain seq x y z
N LEU A 1 15.21 43.87 3.05
CA LEU A 1 14.53 45.16 2.75
C LEU A 1 13.28 44.88 1.92
N TRP A 2 12.22 45.67 2.04
CA TRP A 2 11.00 45.55 1.24
C TRP A 2 11.28 45.77 -0.26
N ASN A 3 10.76 44.89 -1.13
CA ASN A 3 10.76 45.03 -2.58
C ASN A 3 9.35 45.46 -3.02
N ALA A 4 9.21 46.72 -3.42
CA ALA A 4 7.93 47.30 -3.80
C ALA A 4 7.34 46.68 -5.08
N THR A 5 8.18 46.28 -6.03
CA THR A 5 7.73 45.62 -7.27
C THR A 5 7.17 44.24 -6.99
N ALA A 6 7.80 43.48 -6.09
CA ALA A 6 7.35 42.15 -5.69
C ALA A 6 6.25 42.18 -4.62
N GLY A 7 6.04 43.32 -3.95
CA GLY A 7 5.13 43.44 -2.82
C GLY A 7 5.51 42.53 -1.64
N ALA A 8 6.82 42.32 -1.40
CA ALA A 8 7.30 41.38 -0.39
C ALA A 8 8.67 41.79 0.19
N PHE A 9 9.04 41.20 1.33
CA PHE A 9 10.42 41.30 1.83
C PHE A 9 11.37 40.49 0.93
N SER A 10 12.44 41.13 0.46
CA SER A 10 13.46 40.46 -0.36
C SER A 10 14.55 39.83 0.52
N ALA A 11 14.83 38.56 0.27
CA ALA A 11 15.98 37.84 0.80
C ALA A 11 17.21 37.87 -0.13
N LYS A 12 17.15 38.58 -1.26
CA LYS A 12 18.30 38.74 -2.16
C LYS A 12 19.42 39.52 -1.48
N HIS A 13 20.66 39.04 -1.63
CA HIS A 13 21.84 39.66 -1.05
C HIS A 13 22.97 39.80 -2.08
N GLY A 14 23.91 40.72 -1.82
CA GLY A 14 25.03 41.02 -2.71
C GLY A 14 24.67 41.90 -3.91
N THR A 15 25.70 42.37 -4.62
CA THR A 15 25.57 43.28 -5.77
C THR A 15 24.83 42.65 -6.96
N ASN A 16 24.87 41.33 -7.07
CA ASN A 16 24.20 40.58 -8.12
C ASN A 16 22.75 40.20 -7.77
N GLY A 17 22.28 40.54 -6.55
CA GLY A 17 20.92 40.24 -6.11
C GLY A 17 20.62 38.74 -6.08
N THR A 18 21.55 37.92 -5.59
CA THR A 18 21.40 36.46 -5.56
C THR A 18 20.44 36.04 -4.45
N ASP A 19 19.62 35.04 -4.74
CA ASP A 19 18.77 34.40 -3.73
C ASP A 19 19.66 33.84 -2.62
N SER A 20 19.29 34.14 -1.37
CA SER A 20 20.09 33.82 -0.20
C SER A 20 19.25 33.10 0.84
N LYS A 21 19.93 32.29 1.67
CA LYS A 21 19.29 31.61 2.79
C LYS A 21 18.86 32.63 3.85
N ILE A 22 17.69 32.41 4.45
CA ILE A 22 17.29 33.04 5.70
C ILE A 22 17.60 32.04 6.81
N THR A 23 18.59 32.35 7.65
CA THR A 23 19.00 31.49 8.79
C THR A 23 18.53 32.09 10.12
N ASN A 24 18.64 31.31 11.20
CA ASN A 24 18.21 31.66 12.56
C ASN A 24 16.69 31.92 12.67
N LEU A 25 15.91 31.29 11.79
CA LEU A 25 14.45 31.32 11.84
C LEU A 25 13.96 30.34 12.90
N LEU A 26 13.33 30.84 13.96
CA LEU A 26 12.59 30.03 14.92
C LEU A 26 11.49 29.24 14.19
N ALA A 27 11.14 28.06 14.71
CA ALA A 27 10.05 27.27 14.15
C ALA A 27 8.75 28.10 14.20
N GLY A 28 8.11 28.25 13.04
CA GLY A 28 6.83 28.95 12.93
C GLY A 28 5.68 28.13 13.49
N THR A 29 4.60 28.79 13.87
CA THR A 29 3.38 28.08 14.29
C THR A 29 2.76 27.34 13.10
N VAL A 30 2.39 26.07 13.27
CA VAL A 30 1.67 25.28 12.25
C VAL A 30 0.19 25.22 12.64
N SER A 31 -0.61 26.12 12.07
CA SER A 31 -2.06 26.19 12.27
C SER A 31 -2.72 26.76 11.01
N SER A 32 -4.06 26.63 10.89
CA SER A 32 -4.82 27.09 9.71
C SER A 32 -4.70 28.59 9.45
N ASP A 33 -4.43 29.36 10.51
CA ASP A 33 -4.45 30.82 10.47
C ASP A 33 -3.05 31.43 10.65
N SER A 34 -2.01 30.58 10.69
CA SER A 34 -0.64 31.04 10.89
C SER A 34 -0.14 31.84 9.69
N THR A 35 0.61 32.90 9.98
CA THR A 35 1.37 33.68 8.99
C THR A 35 2.87 33.59 9.23
N ASP A 36 3.29 32.72 10.16
CA ASP A 36 4.69 32.50 10.48
C ASP A 36 5.39 31.76 9.34
N ALA A 37 6.61 32.16 9.02
CA ALA A 37 7.46 31.34 8.16
C ALA A 37 7.91 30.07 8.91
N ILE A 38 7.85 28.92 8.26
CA ILE A 38 8.40 27.67 8.77
C ILE A 38 9.86 27.49 8.36
N ASN A 39 10.62 26.72 9.13
CA ASN A 39 12.00 26.38 8.79
C ASN A 39 12.13 24.91 8.32
N GLY A 40 13.32 24.55 7.82
CA GLY A 40 13.58 23.21 7.28
C GLY A 40 13.37 22.07 8.29
N SER A 41 13.59 22.29 9.59
CA SER A 41 13.37 21.24 10.60
C SER A 41 11.90 20.84 10.73
N GLN A 42 10.97 21.77 10.52
CA GLN A 42 9.53 21.48 10.55
C GLN A 42 9.09 20.69 9.32
N LEU A 43 9.59 21.08 8.13
CA LEU A 43 9.32 20.34 6.90
C LEU A 43 9.93 18.92 6.95
N TYR A 44 11.17 18.81 7.45
CA TYR A 44 11.83 17.53 7.66
C TYR A 44 11.03 16.65 8.63
N GLY A 45 10.63 17.17 9.79
CA GLY A 45 9.86 16.42 10.78
C GLY A 45 8.50 15.91 10.24
N LEU A 46 7.83 16.69 9.40
CA LEU A 46 6.63 16.25 8.71
C LEU A 46 6.93 15.11 7.72
N ALA A 47 7.97 15.26 6.90
CA ALA A 47 8.38 14.27 5.91
C ALA A 47 8.82 12.95 6.57
N ASP A 48 9.62 13.03 7.63
CA ASP A 48 10.11 11.90 8.44
C ASP A 48 8.97 11.14 9.14
N SER A 49 7.97 11.87 9.65
CA SER A 49 6.75 11.24 10.18
C SER A 49 6.00 10.49 9.09
N PHE A 50 5.92 11.06 7.88
CA PHE A 50 5.23 10.44 6.75
C PHE A 50 5.96 9.19 6.25
N THR A 51 7.30 9.21 6.15
CA THR A 51 8.08 8.02 5.78
C THR A 51 7.96 6.91 6.81
N SER A 52 7.91 7.25 8.11
CA SER A 52 7.64 6.30 9.19
C SER A 52 6.27 5.63 9.06
N TYR A 53 5.23 6.37 8.67
CA TYR A 53 3.90 5.78 8.44
C TYR A 53 3.85 4.87 7.21
N LEU A 54 4.60 5.18 6.16
CA LEU A 54 4.70 4.30 4.99
C LEU A 54 5.52 3.04 5.29
N GLY A 55 6.57 3.15 6.10
CA GLY A 55 7.50 2.05 6.35
C GLY A 55 8.19 1.59 5.06
N GLY A 56 8.50 0.30 4.94
CA GLY A 56 9.06 -0.26 3.71
C GLY A 56 10.40 0.35 3.28
N GLY A 57 11.15 0.97 4.20
CA GLY A 57 12.38 1.68 3.87
C GLY A 57 12.18 3.04 3.18
N ALA A 58 10.96 3.60 3.21
CA ALA A 58 10.76 4.99 2.83
C ALA A 58 11.63 5.91 3.71
N ASP A 59 12.17 6.97 3.12
CA ASP A 59 13.14 7.83 3.80
C ASP A 59 13.13 9.26 3.23
N ILE A 60 13.71 10.21 3.98
CA ILE A 60 13.91 11.61 3.58
C ILE A 60 15.37 12.00 3.77
N SER A 61 16.02 12.45 2.70
CA SER A 61 17.40 12.95 2.78
C SER A 61 17.48 14.38 3.35
N ASP A 62 18.67 14.77 3.80
CA ASP A 62 18.98 16.16 4.22
C ASP A 62 18.76 17.21 3.12
N ALA A 63 18.66 16.79 1.86
CA ALA A 63 18.33 17.64 0.72
C ALA A 63 16.81 17.84 0.54
N GLY A 64 15.97 17.20 1.36
CA GLY A 64 14.51 17.22 1.24
C GLY A 64 13.96 16.31 0.15
N VAL A 65 14.75 15.34 -0.34
CA VAL A 65 14.31 14.36 -1.34
C VAL A 65 13.74 13.13 -0.65
N LEU A 66 12.47 12.83 -0.93
CA LEU A 66 11.77 11.63 -0.46
C LEU A 66 12.16 10.41 -1.31
N THR A 67 12.47 9.32 -0.63
CA THR A 67 12.55 7.97 -1.19
C THR A 67 11.28 7.21 -0.79
N GLY A 68 10.57 6.65 -1.78
CA GLY A 68 9.35 5.89 -1.54
C GLY A 68 9.60 4.55 -0.85
N PRO A 69 8.55 3.90 -0.33
CA PRO A 69 8.67 2.59 0.29
C PRO A 69 8.97 1.51 -0.76
N THR A 70 9.43 0.35 -0.31
CA THR A 70 9.47 -0.90 -1.06
C THR A 70 8.77 -1.98 -0.24
N TYR A 71 7.70 -2.55 -0.80
CA TYR A 71 6.94 -3.65 -0.22
C TYR A 71 7.14 -4.91 -1.06
N THR A 72 7.72 -5.96 -0.49
CA THR A 72 7.91 -7.23 -1.19
C THR A 72 6.74 -8.17 -0.93
N ILE A 73 5.99 -8.52 -1.97
CA ILE A 73 4.81 -9.42 -1.90
C ILE A 73 5.00 -10.53 -2.94
N GLY A 74 4.98 -11.78 -2.49
CA GLY A 74 5.19 -12.93 -3.39
C GLY A 74 6.53 -12.91 -4.14
N GLY A 75 7.55 -12.26 -3.57
CA GLY A 75 8.87 -12.08 -4.21
C GLY A 75 8.95 -10.96 -5.25
N THR A 76 7.89 -10.17 -5.43
CA THR A 76 7.88 -8.97 -6.30
C THR A 76 7.85 -7.71 -5.45
N ASP A 77 8.62 -6.70 -5.84
CA ASP A 77 8.70 -5.41 -5.14
C ASP A 77 7.69 -4.40 -5.69
N TYR A 78 7.04 -3.67 -4.78
CA TYR A 78 6.06 -2.62 -5.06
C TYR A 78 6.46 -1.33 -4.33
N ASN A 79 6.46 -0.21 -5.04
CA ASN A 79 6.99 1.06 -4.54
C ASN A 79 5.92 2.03 -4.01
N ASN A 80 4.66 1.59 -3.94
CA ASN A 80 3.54 2.35 -3.42
C ASN A 80 2.49 1.42 -2.81
N VAL A 81 1.66 1.98 -1.94
CA VAL A 81 0.65 1.23 -1.16
C VAL A 81 -0.45 0.65 -2.05
N GLY A 82 -0.87 1.38 -3.08
CA GLY A 82 -1.98 0.97 -3.95
C GLY A 82 -1.67 -0.33 -4.70
N ASP A 83 -0.51 -0.38 -5.35
CA ASP A 83 -0.08 -1.55 -6.11
C ASP A 83 0.21 -2.75 -5.19
N ALA A 84 0.81 -2.49 -4.02
CA ALA A 84 1.04 -3.52 -3.01
C ALA A 84 -0.28 -4.15 -2.52
N LEU A 85 -1.31 -3.34 -2.22
CA LEU A 85 -2.63 -3.85 -1.83
C LEU A 85 -3.32 -4.60 -2.97
N ALA A 86 -3.19 -4.13 -4.21
CA ALA A 86 -3.71 -4.83 -5.39
C ALA A 86 -3.04 -6.20 -5.59
N ALA A 87 -1.73 -6.30 -5.34
CA ALA A 87 -0.98 -7.55 -5.39
C ALA A 87 -1.42 -8.54 -4.30
N ILE A 88 -1.62 -8.07 -3.06
CA ILE A 88 -2.17 -8.90 -1.98
C ILE A 88 -3.57 -9.40 -2.33
N ASN A 89 -4.45 -8.52 -2.82
CA ASN A 89 -5.81 -8.88 -3.21
C ASN A 89 -5.83 -9.94 -4.33
N THR A 90 -4.94 -9.80 -5.31
CA THR A 90 -4.74 -10.80 -6.36
C THR A 90 -4.28 -12.13 -5.79
N SER A 91 -3.26 -12.11 -4.93
CA SER A 91 -2.67 -13.31 -4.32
C SER A 91 -3.67 -14.10 -3.47
N PHE A 92 -4.55 -13.39 -2.74
CA PHE A 92 -5.64 -14.01 -1.99
C PHE A 92 -6.65 -14.67 -2.93
N SER A 93 -7.04 -13.96 -4.01
CA SER A 93 -7.98 -14.48 -5.00
C SER A 93 -7.45 -15.74 -5.72
N THR A 94 -6.15 -15.78 -6.04
CA THR A 94 -5.53 -16.97 -6.64
C THR A 94 -5.49 -18.14 -5.67
N SER A 95 -5.12 -17.90 -4.40
CA SER A 95 -5.10 -18.97 -3.39
C SER A 95 -6.48 -19.58 -3.13
N LEU A 96 -7.54 -18.76 -3.18
CA LEU A 96 -8.91 -19.27 -3.09
C LEU A 96 -9.34 -20.02 -4.35
N GLY A 97 -8.87 -19.62 -5.53
CA GLY A 97 -9.16 -20.31 -6.80
C GLY A 97 -8.61 -21.74 -6.87
N ASP A 98 -7.66 -22.10 -6.02
CA ASP A 98 -7.09 -23.45 -5.89
C ASP A 98 -7.78 -24.34 -4.87
N ALA A 99 -8.61 -23.78 -3.98
CA ALA A 99 -9.31 -24.53 -2.96
C ALA A 99 -10.59 -25.20 -3.48
N LEU A 100 -10.97 -26.34 -2.88
CA LEU A 100 -12.34 -26.86 -2.96
C LEU A 100 -13.22 -26.02 -2.04
N LEU A 101 -13.92 -25.04 -2.61
CA LEU A 101 -14.74 -24.09 -1.86
C LEU A 101 -16.19 -24.57 -1.74
N TRP A 102 -16.83 -24.22 -0.62
CA TRP A 102 -18.27 -24.39 -0.46
C TRP A 102 -19.03 -23.42 -1.37
N ASP A 103 -19.86 -23.96 -2.25
CA ASP A 103 -20.83 -23.23 -3.06
C ASP A 103 -22.20 -23.32 -2.38
N ALA A 104 -22.61 -22.23 -1.74
CA ALA A 104 -23.90 -22.15 -1.05
C ALA A 104 -25.12 -22.15 -1.99
N THR A 105 -24.91 -21.91 -3.29
CA THR A 105 -25.99 -21.86 -4.29
C THR A 105 -26.20 -23.22 -4.97
N ALA A 106 -25.24 -24.13 -4.82
CA ALA A 106 -25.35 -25.48 -5.34
C ALA A 106 -26.58 -26.20 -4.77
N LYS A 107 -27.05 -27.21 -5.52
CA LYS A 107 -28.19 -28.06 -5.13
C LYS A 107 -29.47 -27.27 -4.80
N GLY A 108 -29.69 -26.13 -5.44
CA GLY A 108 -30.89 -25.32 -5.21
C GLY A 108 -30.87 -24.55 -3.88
N GLY A 109 -29.69 -24.30 -3.31
CA GLY A 109 -29.51 -23.54 -2.06
C GLY A 109 -29.14 -24.37 -0.85
N ASP A 110 -29.14 -25.70 -0.95
CA ASP A 110 -28.67 -26.59 0.12
C ASP A 110 -27.13 -26.55 0.28
N GLY A 111 -26.46 -26.11 -0.79
CA GLY A 111 -25.01 -25.95 -0.87
C GLY A 111 -24.25 -27.27 -1.01
N ALA A 112 -23.04 -27.17 -1.54
CA ALA A 112 -22.11 -28.30 -1.69
C ALA A 112 -20.68 -27.78 -1.87
N PHE A 113 -19.68 -28.61 -1.57
CA PHE A 113 -18.32 -28.32 -2.03
C PHE A 113 -18.24 -28.42 -3.56
N SER A 114 -17.67 -27.41 -4.22
CA SER A 114 -17.48 -27.40 -5.67
C SER A 114 -16.10 -27.92 -6.03
N ALA A 115 -16.07 -28.89 -6.94
CA ALA A 115 -14.86 -29.30 -7.65
C ALA A 115 -14.69 -28.56 -8.99
N GLY A 116 -15.58 -27.62 -9.32
CA GLY A 116 -15.46 -26.81 -10.53
C GLY A 116 -14.32 -25.81 -10.42
N ARG A 117 -13.61 -25.56 -11.53
CA ARG A 117 -12.46 -24.64 -11.60
C ARG A 117 -12.66 -23.56 -12.65
N GLY A 118 -11.98 -22.42 -12.45
CA GLY A 118 -12.08 -21.25 -13.33
C GLY A 118 -13.40 -20.50 -13.20
N LYS A 119 -13.55 -19.43 -13.98
CA LYS A 119 -14.74 -18.54 -13.95
C LYS A 119 -16.02 -19.25 -14.39
N ASP A 120 -15.87 -20.25 -15.27
CA ASP A 120 -17.00 -21.00 -15.83
C ASP A 120 -17.37 -22.21 -14.95
N ASN A 121 -16.76 -22.37 -13.77
CA ASN A 121 -16.98 -23.46 -12.82
C ASN A 121 -16.93 -24.85 -13.50
N THR A 122 -15.96 -25.05 -14.39
CA THR A 122 -15.86 -26.28 -15.18
C THR A 122 -15.54 -27.47 -14.29
N ALA A 123 -16.39 -28.51 -14.33
CA ALA A 123 -16.22 -29.71 -13.52
C ALA A 123 -14.82 -30.30 -13.69
N SER A 124 -14.14 -30.55 -12.56
CA SER A 124 -12.79 -31.11 -12.54
C SER A 124 -12.74 -32.42 -11.74
N ILE A 125 -11.68 -33.19 -11.98
CA ILE A 125 -11.44 -34.47 -11.33
C ILE A 125 -10.82 -34.23 -9.95
N ILE A 126 -11.30 -34.96 -8.94
CA ILE A 126 -10.60 -35.14 -7.66
C ILE A 126 -9.84 -36.46 -7.76
N THR A 127 -8.52 -36.42 -7.62
CA THR A 127 -7.65 -37.60 -7.70
C THR A 127 -6.89 -37.79 -6.39
N ASN A 128 -6.15 -38.91 -6.26
CA ASN A 128 -5.50 -39.34 -5.02
C ASN A 128 -6.48 -39.49 -3.85
N VAL A 129 -7.75 -39.81 -4.14
CA VAL A 129 -8.74 -40.24 -3.15
C VAL A 129 -8.42 -41.70 -2.81
N ALA A 130 -8.32 -42.04 -1.52
CA ALA A 130 -8.13 -43.42 -1.08
C ALA A 130 -9.45 -44.21 -1.12
N ASP A 131 -9.36 -45.53 -1.22
CA ASP A 131 -10.52 -46.42 -1.26
C ASP A 131 -11.39 -46.26 -0.01
N GLY A 132 -12.65 -45.89 -0.21
CA GLY A 132 -13.64 -45.77 0.86
C GLY A 132 -14.26 -47.11 1.26
N ALA A 133 -14.69 -47.24 2.51
CA ALA A 133 -15.35 -48.46 2.97
C ALA A 133 -16.73 -48.63 2.30
N ILE A 134 -17.02 -49.85 1.81
CA ILE A 134 -18.35 -50.20 1.29
C ILE A 134 -19.19 -50.80 2.42
N SER A 135 -20.01 -49.98 3.07
CA SER A 135 -20.96 -50.40 4.10
C SER A 135 -22.21 -49.52 4.12
N SER A 136 -23.29 -49.98 4.76
CA SER A 136 -24.57 -49.25 4.82
C SER A 136 -24.52 -47.93 5.59
N THR A 137 -23.42 -47.65 6.29
CA THR A 137 -23.24 -46.45 7.12
C THR A 137 -22.04 -45.62 6.68
N SER A 138 -21.39 -45.96 5.57
CA SER A 138 -20.20 -45.24 5.10
C SER A 138 -20.57 -43.87 4.55
N SER A 139 -19.73 -42.87 4.85
CA SER A 139 -19.74 -41.53 4.25
C SER A 139 -18.43 -41.24 3.52
N ASP A 140 -17.61 -42.28 3.27
CA ASP A 140 -16.35 -42.14 2.56
C ASP A 140 -16.61 -41.90 1.07
N ALA A 141 -15.74 -41.11 0.44
CA ALA A 141 -15.68 -41.07 -1.02
C ALA A 141 -15.14 -42.41 -1.55
N ILE A 142 -15.65 -42.86 -2.68
CA ILE A 142 -15.23 -44.10 -3.37
C ILE A 142 -14.47 -43.70 -4.64
N ASN A 143 -13.44 -44.47 -5.03
CA ASN A 143 -12.59 -44.21 -6.20
C ASN A 143 -12.60 -45.40 -7.20
#